data_AF-A0A4Q0VI48-F1
#
_entry.id   AF-A0A4Q0VI48-F1
#
_cell.length_a   1.000
_cell.length_b   1.000
_cell.length_c   1.000
_cell.angle_alpha   90.00
_cell.angle_beta   90.00
_cell.angle_gamma   90.00
#
_symmetry.space_group_name_H-M   'P 1'
#
loop_
_entity.id
_entity.type
_entity.pdbx_description
1 polymer ?
#
loop_
_entity_poly.entity_id
_entity_poly.type
_entity_poly.pdbx_seq_one_letter_code
_entity_poly.pdbx_strand_id
1 'polypeptide(L)'
;MATVNIEHLTYAPDHQDPVLKDLTATFLGGRFSLLTGPSGSGKTTLLRLIAGLTPLPTGATLTFNGQPLAAQSPQQRSQTVALLFQEPSTQFTMDTVTNELRFALENQQVSPAAMPGKIDAALAFVGITDLRDRNLMQLSGGEQQKVALAIIVAMDSDVILLDEPFASIDPATRQTLLDRLVKLCRDQGKTIILADHDLSGYAQWIDHLTVLHAGQVTTLSVAATQARLAAFTPERLQLTHVQLPTAQDKSCFEAKGFGLSQNDRTLILPEDLPLLTHKTTLITGPNGSGKSTFFRSLVRLGRYQGTITYQGRDIQRIRRRTYARHVSLMFQSATAQFLNVTVAEELALSQRYGNATYFTPDRIQAALAQLDLSGRDEQIIYSLSSGQQKKLQLLCMLMMAPEVLLLDEPFKGLDLNSIQAALTLLTTTQRDLDLTLIIISHQLGGLSPYVDYHLDLAHQQLTYQGVTA
;
A
#
# COMPACT_ATOMS: atom_id res chain seq x y z
N MET A 1 -21.96 16.13 -17.88
CA MET A 1 -21.16 15.46 -16.83
C MET A 1 -21.39 13.97 -16.93
N ALA A 2 -20.35 13.15 -16.89
CA ALA A 2 -20.44 11.73 -17.24
C ALA A 2 -20.99 10.86 -16.10
N THR A 3 -22.21 10.31 -16.26
CA THR A 3 -22.78 9.33 -15.33
C THR A 3 -22.30 7.92 -15.70
N VAL A 4 -21.86 7.16 -14.69
CA VAL A 4 -21.47 5.74 -14.85
C VAL A 4 -22.64 4.87 -14.38
N ASN A 5 -23.18 4.03 -15.26
CA ASN A 5 -24.20 3.04 -14.90
C ASN A 5 -23.65 1.63 -15.08
N ILE A 6 -23.92 0.78 -14.11
CA ILE A 6 -23.54 -0.63 -14.06
C ILE A 6 -24.81 -1.42 -13.78
N GLU A 7 -25.08 -2.45 -14.58
CA GLU A 7 -26.24 -3.32 -14.43
C GLU A 7 -25.79 -4.79 -14.49
N HIS A 8 -26.33 -5.60 -13.57
CA HIS A 8 -26.16 -7.05 -13.51
C HIS A 8 -24.70 -7.55 -13.53
N LEU A 9 -23.79 -6.80 -12.90
CA LEU A 9 -22.36 -7.14 -12.89
C LEU A 9 -22.08 -8.27 -11.89
N THR A 10 -21.88 -9.48 -12.42
CA THR A 10 -21.35 -10.63 -11.66
C THR A 10 -19.97 -10.99 -12.20
N TYR A 11 -18.94 -10.86 -11.36
CA TYR A 11 -17.56 -11.10 -11.77
C TYR A 11 -16.86 -12.03 -10.78
N ALA A 12 -16.21 -13.06 -11.33
CA ALA A 12 -15.36 -14.01 -10.63
C ALA A 12 -13.99 -14.04 -11.32
N PRO A 13 -12.87 -13.81 -10.60
CA PRO A 13 -11.56 -14.14 -11.13
C PRO A 13 -11.41 -15.67 -11.25
N ASP A 14 -10.67 -16.15 -12.25
CA ASP A 14 -10.59 -17.54 -12.70
C ASP A 14 -10.73 -18.60 -11.59
N HIS A 15 -11.73 -19.47 -11.72
CA HIS A 15 -12.02 -20.62 -10.84
C HIS A 15 -12.25 -20.29 -9.35
N GLN A 16 -12.77 -19.09 -9.03
CA GLN A 16 -13.14 -18.70 -7.67
C GLN A 16 -14.61 -18.30 -7.54
N ASP A 17 -15.05 -18.13 -6.29
CA ASP A 17 -16.33 -17.52 -5.99
C ASP A 17 -16.41 -16.08 -6.54
N PRO A 18 -17.59 -15.61 -6.99
CA PRO A 18 -17.74 -14.25 -7.49
C PRO A 18 -17.42 -13.21 -6.43
N VAL A 19 -16.45 -12.34 -6.75
CA VAL A 19 -16.08 -11.18 -5.92
C VAL A 19 -17.09 -10.05 -6.06
N LEU A 20 -17.78 -9.95 -7.20
CA LEU A 20 -18.94 -9.07 -7.43
C LEU A 20 -20.16 -9.93 -7.79
N LYS A 21 -21.32 -9.64 -7.21
CA LYS A 21 -22.53 -10.47 -7.27
C LYS A 21 -23.74 -9.63 -7.67
N ASP A 22 -24.21 -9.80 -8.91
CA ASP A 22 -25.37 -9.11 -9.50
C ASP A 22 -25.41 -7.60 -9.17
N LEU A 23 -24.25 -6.97 -9.30
CA LEU A 23 -24.04 -5.59 -8.86
C LEU A 23 -24.70 -4.64 -9.85
N THR A 24 -25.63 -3.83 -9.35
CA THR A 24 -26.22 -2.70 -10.06
C THR A 24 -25.93 -1.42 -9.28
N ALA A 25 -25.34 -0.43 -9.95
CA ALA A 25 -24.93 0.82 -9.31
C ALA A 25 -24.88 1.97 -10.32
N THR A 26 -25.18 3.18 -9.83
CA THR A 26 -25.03 4.43 -10.57
C THR A 26 -24.13 5.38 -9.81
N PHE A 27 -23.08 5.87 -10.48
CA PHE A 27 -22.27 6.99 -10.01
C PHE A 27 -22.68 8.23 -10.80
N LEU A 28 -23.28 9.19 -10.10
CA LEU A 28 -23.85 10.39 -10.71
C LEU A 28 -22.77 11.27 -11.33
N GLY A 29 -23.06 11.81 -12.52
CA GLY A 29 -22.15 12.70 -13.22
C GLY A 29 -21.84 13.98 -12.43
N GLY A 30 -20.58 14.40 -12.44
CA GLY A 30 -20.14 15.65 -11.82
C GLY A 30 -20.18 15.62 -10.29
N ARG A 31 -20.07 14.42 -9.72
CA ARG A 31 -20.01 14.19 -8.28
C ARG A 31 -18.67 13.57 -7.89
N PHE A 32 -18.27 13.83 -6.65
CA PHE A 32 -17.17 13.16 -6.00
C PHE A 32 -17.73 12.05 -5.10
N SER A 33 -17.66 10.82 -5.60
CA SER A 33 -18.13 9.62 -4.91
C SER A 33 -16.97 8.88 -4.24
N LEU A 34 -17.20 8.41 -3.01
CA LEU A 34 -16.30 7.51 -2.28
C LEU A 34 -16.83 6.08 -2.33
N LEU A 35 -16.04 5.15 -2.83
CA LEU A 35 -16.27 3.72 -2.79
C LEU A 35 -15.51 3.11 -1.62
N THR A 36 -16.22 2.70 -0.58
CA THR A 36 -15.65 2.10 0.63
C THR A 36 -16.02 0.63 0.76
N GLY A 37 -15.24 -0.12 1.51
CA GLY A 37 -15.48 -1.53 1.78
C GLY A 37 -14.24 -2.20 2.37
N PRO A 38 -14.38 -3.37 3.01
CA PRO A 38 -13.24 -4.12 3.51
C PRO A 38 -12.18 -4.39 2.43
N SER A 39 -10.94 -4.65 2.86
CA SER A 39 -9.90 -5.16 1.97
C SER A 39 -10.38 -6.43 1.27
N GLY A 40 -10.06 -6.59 -0.01
CA GLY A 40 -10.51 -7.75 -0.81
C GLY A 40 -11.99 -7.74 -1.20
N SER A 41 -12.78 -6.71 -0.86
CA SER A 41 -14.22 -6.67 -1.21
C SER A 41 -14.51 -6.51 -2.71
N GLY A 42 -13.50 -6.26 -3.54
CA GLY A 42 -13.64 -6.08 -4.99
C GLY A 42 -13.58 -4.64 -5.49
N LYS A 43 -13.18 -3.65 -4.67
CA LYS A 43 -13.11 -2.23 -5.06
C LYS A 43 -12.23 -2.01 -6.29
N THR A 44 -10.98 -2.44 -6.23
CA THR A 44 -10.02 -2.40 -7.34
C THR A 44 -10.55 -3.13 -8.58
N THR A 45 -11.16 -4.30 -8.38
CA THR A 45 -11.78 -5.09 -9.47
C THR A 45 -12.88 -4.30 -10.16
N LEU A 46 -13.78 -3.67 -9.38
CA LEU A 46 -14.84 -2.81 -9.90
C LEU A 46 -14.27 -1.63 -10.68
N LEU A 47 -13.26 -0.93 -10.14
CA LEU A 47 -12.61 0.17 -10.85
C LEU A 47 -11.94 -0.26 -12.17
N ARG A 48 -11.29 -1.43 -12.20
CA ARG A 48 -10.69 -2.00 -13.43
C ARG A 48 -11.73 -2.36 -14.47
N LEU A 49 -12.89 -2.89 -14.05
CA LEU A 49 -14.02 -3.17 -14.93
C LEU A 49 -14.62 -1.87 -15.50
N ILE A 50 -14.79 -0.83 -14.67
CA ILE A 50 -15.24 0.50 -15.13
C ILE A 50 -14.24 1.10 -16.13
N ALA A 51 -12.93 0.99 -15.88
CA ALA A 51 -11.89 1.46 -16.80
C ALA A 51 -11.78 0.61 -18.09
N GLY A 52 -12.46 -0.54 -18.16
CA GLY A 52 -12.36 -1.48 -19.28
C GLY A 52 -11.00 -2.16 -19.42
N LEU A 53 -10.24 -2.27 -18.32
CA LEU A 53 -8.98 -3.04 -18.28
C LEU A 53 -9.22 -4.54 -18.09
N THR A 54 -10.44 -4.91 -17.71
CA THR A 54 -10.89 -6.30 -17.60
C THR A 54 -12.13 -6.47 -18.47
N PRO A 55 -12.24 -7.56 -19.25
CA PRO A 55 -13.44 -7.84 -20.04
C PRO A 55 -14.69 -7.87 -19.14
N LEU A 56 -15.78 -7.27 -19.63
CA LEU A 56 -17.06 -7.38 -18.94
C LEU A 56 -17.60 -8.81 -19.07
N PRO A 57 -18.12 -9.39 -17.97
CA PRO A 57 -18.77 -10.70 -18.01
C PRO A 57 -20.07 -10.64 -18.80
N THR A 58 -20.48 -11.78 -19.36
CA THR A 58 -21.73 -11.89 -20.14
C THR A 58 -22.93 -11.44 -19.30
N GLY A 59 -23.79 -10.61 -19.90
CA GLY A 59 -25.01 -10.09 -19.25
C GLY A 59 -24.81 -8.81 -18.43
N ALA A 60 -23.57 -8.43 -18.12
CA ALA A 60 -23.29 -7.16 -17.47
C ALA A 60 -23.30 -6.01 -18.49
N THR A 61 -23.93 -4.89 -18.12
CA THR A 61 -23.91 -3.66 -18.91
C THR A 61 -23.18 -2.57 -18.15
N LEU A 62 -22.23 -1.90 -18.82
CA LEU A 62 -21.53 -0.74 -18.29
C LEU A 62 -21.58 0.39 -19.30
N THR A 63 -22.13 1.54 -18.90
CA THR A 63 -22.27 2.72 -19.77
C THR A 63 -21.73 3.98 -19.13
N PHE A 64 -21.26 4.88 -20.00
CA PHE A 64 -20.93 6.27 -19.68
C PHE A 64 -21.91 7.16 -20.43
N ASN A 65 -22.79 7.88 -19.72
CA ASN A 65 -23.88 8.65 -20.34
C ASN A 65 -24.74 7.83 -21.33
N GLY A 66 -25.00 6.56 -20.98
CA GLY A 66 -25.77 5.64 -21.83
C GLY A 66 -24.99 5.06 -23.02
N GLN A 67 -23.74 5.50 -23.28
CA GLN A 67 -22.87 4.88 -24.27
C GLN A 67 -22.16 3.65 -23.67
N PRO A 68 -22.32 2.45 -24.24
CA PRO A 68 -21.65 1.25 -23.72
C PRO A 68 -20.12 1.34 -23.80
N LEU A 69 -19.45 0.95 -22.72
CA LEU A 69 -17.98 0.85 -22.66
C LEU A 69 -17.41 -0.03 -23.79
N ALA A 70 -18.10 -1.12 -24.09
CA ALA A 70 -17.71 -2.08 -25.13
C ALA A 70 -17.76 -1.49 -26.56
N ALA A 71 -18.51 -0.40 -26.78
CA ALA A 71 -18.62 0.27 -28.07
C ALA A 71 -17.52 1.32 -28.29
N GLN A 72 -16.75 1.67 -27.25
CA GLN A 72 -15.69 2.69 -27.34
C GLN A 72 -14.37 2.06 -27.76
N SER A 73 -13.68 2.67 -28.73
CA SER A 73 -12.29 2.34 -29.04
C SER A 73 -11.37 2.66 -27.84
N PRO A 74 -10.18 2.05 -27.73
CA PRO A 74 -9.23 2.38 -26.66
C PRO A 74 -8.91 3.88 -26.58
N GLN A 75 -8.81 4.56 -27.74
CA GLN A 75 -8.59 5.99 -27.80
C GLN A 75 -9.79 6.77 -27.23
N GLN A 76 -11.02 6.48 -27.66
CA GLN A 76 -12.22 7.14 -27.14
C GLN A 76 -12.36 6.91 -25.63
N ARG A 77 -12.09 5.68 -25.19
CA ARG A 77 -12.13 5.31 -23.78
C ARG A 77 -11.15 6.10 -22.94
N SER A 78 -9.94 6.36 -23.46
CA SER A 78 -8.94 7.18 -22.74
C SER A 78 -9.39 8.62 -22.51
N GLN A 79 -10.34 9.15 -23.28
CA GLN A 79 -10.98 10.44 -23.06
C GLN A 79 -12.21 10.33 -22.15
N THR A 80 -12.87 9.17 -22.14
CA THR A 80 -14.02 8.91 -21.25
C THR A 80 -13.60 8.65 -19.82
N VAL A 81 -12.59 7.79 -19.59
CA VAL A 81 -12.24 7.29 -18.26
C VAL A 81 -10.72 7.12 -18.09
N ALA A 82 -10.21 7.55 -16.94
CA ALA A 82 -8.83 7.32 -16.51
C ALA A 82 -8.80 6.69 -15.12
N LEU A 83 -7.84 5.78 -14.89
CA LEU A 83 -7.68 5.05 -13.63
C LEU A 83 -6.27 5.23 -13.08
N LEU A 84 -6.19 5.68 -11.83
CA LEU A 84 -4.97 5.64 -11.00
C LEU A 84 -4.93 4.32 -10.24
N PHE A 85 -3.81 3.60 -10.33
CA PHE A 85 -3.64 2.31 -9.66
C PHE A 85 -3.17 2.48 -8.21
N GLN A 86 -3.57 1.56 -7.33
CA GLN A 86 -3.13 1.51 -5.93
C GLN A 86 -1.59 1.53 -5.79
N GLU A 87 -0.87 0.85 -6.69
CA GLU A 87 0.58 0.88 -6.79
C GLU A 87 1.01 1.62 -8.08
N PRO A 88 1.30 2.94 -7.99
CA PRO A 88 1.65 3.77 -9.15
C PRO A 88 2.80 3.22 -9.98
N SER A 89 3.80 2.59 -9.35
CA SER A 89 4.97 2.08 -10.05
C SER A 89 4.64 0.98 -11.06
N THR A 90 3.47 0.33 -10.92
CA THR A 90 3.00 -0.70 -11.87
C THR A 90 2.34 -0.11 -13.12
N GLN A 91 2.10 1.20 -13.14
CA GLN A 91 1.48 1.91 -14.25
C GLN A 91 2.50 2.62 -15.16
N PHE A 92 3.70 2.93 -14.64
CA PHE A 92 4.71 3.68 -15.38
C PHE A 92 5.39 2.87 -16.47
N THR A 93 5.63 3.50 -17.62
CA THR A 93 6.27 2.87 -18.79
C THR A 93 7.61 3.53 -19.15
N MET A 94 7.70 4.85 -18.97
CA MET A 94 8.84 5.68 -19.34
C MET A 94 9.80 5.89 -18.17
N ASP A 95 10.95 6.47 -18.47
CA ASP A 95 12.04 6.67 -17.52
C ASP A 95 11.86 7.91 -16.62
N THR A 96 11.33 9.00 -17.18
CA THR A 96 11.19 10.30 -16.50
C THR A 96 9.74 10.76 -16.41
N VAL A 97 9.47 11.64 -15.44
CA VAL A 97 8.14 12.23 -15.21
C VAL A 97 7.58 12.87 -16.49
N THR A 98 8.34 13.74 -17.15
CA THR A 98 7.87 14.41 -18.38
C THR A 98 7.59 13.42 -19.51
N ASN A 99 8.44 12.40 -19.69
CA ASN A 99 8.25 11.40 -20.74
C ASN A 99 7.00 10.55 -20.48
N GLU A 100 6.71 10.23 -19.22
CA GLU A 100 5.51 9.48 -18.86
C GLU A 100 4.22 10.28 -19.15
N LEU A 101 4.16 11.56 -18.76
CA LEU A 101 3.00 12.39 -19.10
C LEU A 101 2.87 12.59 -20.62
N ARG A 102 4.00 12.75 -21.34
CA ARG A 102 4.00 12.83 -22.80
C ARG A 102 3.44 11.56 -23.42
N PHE A 103 3.87 10.39 -22.95
CA PHE A 103 3.39 9.10 -23.44
C PHE A 103 1.87 8.95 -23.28
N ALA A 104 1.32 9.36 -22.13
CA ALA A 104 -0.12 9.35 -21.93
C ALA A 104 -0.86 10.26 -22.94
N LEU A 105 -0.34 11.46 -23.18
CA LEU A 105 -0.91 12.43 -24.13
C LEU A 105 -0.77 11.98 -25.59
N GLU A 106 0.33 11.32 -25.96
CA GLU A 106 0.54 10.72 -27.28
C GLU A 106 -0.48 9.61 -27.56
N ASN A 107 -0.77 8.76 -26.57
CA ASN A 107 -1.80 7.72 -26.68
C ASN A 107 -3.22 8.30 -26.85
N GLN A 108 -3.47 9.51 -26.34
CA GLN A 108 -4.69 10.28 -26.58
C GLN A 108 -4.69 11.05 -27.91
N GLN A 109 -3.59 10.99 -28.68
CA GLN A 109 -3.37 11.74 -29.92
C GLN A 109 -3.43 13.27 -29.73
N VAL A 110 -3.01 13.76 -28.57
CA VAL A 110 -2.87 15.20 -28.33
C VAL A 110 -1.77 15.75 -29.25
N SER A 111 -1.95 16.97 -29.77
CA SER A 111 -0.95 17.56 -30.65
C SER A 111 0.35 17.91 -29.89
N PRO A 112 1.54 17.71 -30.49
CA PRO A 112 2.81 18.01 -29.83
C PRO A 112 2.92 19.45 -29.30
N ALA A 113 2.26 20.41 -29.98
CA ALA A 113 2.25 21.82 -29.58
C ALA A 113 1.45 22.08 -28.29
N ALA A 114 0.43 21.26 -28.00
CA ALA A 114 -0.41 21.41 -26.80
C ALA A 114 0.16 20.66 -25.58
N MET A 115 1.02 19.66 -25.78
CA MET A 115 1.53 18.82 -24.69
C MET A 115 2.27 19.60 -23.60
N PRO A 116 3.21 20.53 -23.88
CA PRO A 116 3.96 21.21 -22.83
C PRO A 116 3.06 21.93 -21.82
N GLY A 117 2.04 22.66 -22.31
CA GLY A 117 1.10 23.36 -21.44
C GLY A 117 0.25 22.44 -20.58
N LYS A 118 -0.20 21.29 -21.12
CA LYS A 118 -0.93 20.27 -20.36
C LYS A 118 -0.05 19.63 -19.29
N ILE A 119 1.21 19.32 -19.62
CA ILE A 119 2.19 18.74 -18.68
C ILE A 119 2.48 19.71 -17.54
N ASP A 120 2.80 20.96 -17.86
CA ASP A 120 3.14 21.97 -16.84
C ASP A 120 1.95 22.24 -15.90
N ALA A 121 0.73 22.32 -16.46
CA ALA A 121 -0.49 22.49 -15.67
C ALA A 121 -0.76 21.29 -14.73
N ALA A 122 -0.57 20.06 -15.23
CA ALA A 122 -0.76 18.85 -14.44
C ALA A 122 0.27 18.75 -13.29
N LEU A 123 1.55 19.03 -13.57
CA LEU A 123 2.59 19.02 -12.53
C LEU A 123 2.38 20.12 -11.48
N ALA A 124 1.90 21.30 -11.90
CA ALA A 124 1.52 22.35 -10.96
C ALA A 124 0.29 21.96 -10.11
N PHE A 125 -0.69 21.27 -10.70
CA PHE A 125 -1.87 20.75 -10.02
C PHE A 125 -1.53 19.78 -8.88
N VAL A 126 -0.42 19.03 -8.97
CA VAL A 126 0.03 18.15 -7.89
C VAL A 126 1.21 18.69 -7.07
N GLY A 127 1.76 19.85 -7.46
CA GLY A 127 2.82 20.54 -6.75
C GLY A 127 4.18 19.86 -6.83
N ILE A 128 4.55 19.33 -8.01
CA ILE A 128 5.84 18.63 -8.26
C ILE A 128 6.51 19.08 -9.57
N THR A 129 6.35 20.35 -9.94
CA THR A 129 6.95 20.92 -11.17
C THR A 129 8.48 20.77 -11.20
N ASP A 130 9.13 20.80 -10.04
CA ASP A 130 10.57 20.59 -9.84
C ASP A 130 11.03 19.15 -10.11
N LEU A 131 10.11 18.18 -10.12
CA LEU A 131 10.41 16.77 -10.39
C LEU A 131 10.31 16.39 -11.87
N ARG A 132 10.01 17.34 -12.76
CA ARG A 132 9.68 17.09 -14.18
C ARG A 132 10.68 16.21 -14.96
N ASP A 133 11.97 16.30 -14.64
CA ASP A 133 13.04 15.56 -15.34
C ASP A 133 13.65 14.44 -14.47
N ARG A 134 13.07 14.18 -13.28
CA ARG A 134 13.53 13.12 -12.40
C ARG A 134 13.16 11.76 -12.97
N ASN A 135 14.05 10.79 -12.74
CA ASN A 135 13.77 9.39 -13.06
C ASN A 135 12.72 8.83 -12.10
N LEU A 136 11.68 8.19 -12.61
CA LEU A 136 10.55 7.68 -11.82
C LEU A 136 10.98 6.66 -10.76
N MET A 137 11.99 5.86 -11.05
CA MET A 137 12.52 4.84 -10.13
C MET A 137 13.31 5.44 -8.97
N GLN A 138 13.67 6.73 -9.04
CA GLN A 138 14.37 7.45 -7.97
C GLN A 138 13.43 8.22 -7.03
N LEU A 139 12.16 8.35 -7.41
CA LEU A 139 11.15 9.05 -6.64
C LEU A 139 10.72 8.22 -5.41
N SER A 140 10.36 8.91 -4.34
CA SER A 140 9.66 8.31 -3.20
C SER A 140 8.24 7.87 -3.60
N GLY A 141 7.64 6.93 -2.85
CA GLY A 141 6.28 6.45 -3.14
C GLY A 141 5.22 7.57 -3.14
N GLY A 142 5.36 8.57 -2.27
CA GLY A 142 4.47 9.73 -2.26
C GLY A 142 4.65 10.63 -3.50
N GLU A 143 5.88 10.80 -3.99
CA GLU A 143 6.14 11.51 -5.25
C GLU A 143 5.61 10.72 -6.45
N GLN A 144 5.76 9.39 -6.46
CA GLN A 144 5.17 8.53 -7.48
C GLN A 144 3.64 8.63 -7.51
N GLN A 145 2.97 8.66 -6.35
CA GLN A 145 1.52 8.90 -6.29
C GLN A 145 1.12 10.26 -6.89
N LYS A 146 1.89 11.32 -6.60
CA LYS A 146 1.66 12.64 -7.20
C LYS A 146 1.86 12.63 -8.72
N VAL A 147 2.89 11.93 -9.21
CA VAL A 147 3.11 11.79 -10.67
C VAL A 147 1.96 11.03 -11.32
N ALA A 148 1.51 9.91 -10.74
CA ALA A 148 0.36 9.19 -11.26
C ALA A 148 -0.90 10.06 -11.30
N LEU A 149 -1.16 10.84 -10.25
CA LEU A 149 -2.28 11.79 -10.25
C LEU A 149 -2.10 12.90 -11.31
N ALA A 150 -0.87 13.37 -11.55
CA ALA A 150 -0.58 14.33 -12.62
C ALA A 150 -0.92 13.75 -14.00
N ILE A 151 -0.59 12.48 -14.26
CA ILE A 151 -0.93 11.79 -15.51
C ILE A 151 -2.45 11.79 -15.72
N ILE A 152 -3.22 11.43 -14.69
CA ILE A 152 -4.69 11.41 -14.75
C ILE A 152 -5.26 12.81 -15.04
N VAL A 153 -4.70 13.85 -14.41
CA VAL A 153 -5.11 15.23 -14.65
C VAL A 153 -4.74 15.69 -16.07
N ALA A 154 -3.58 15.29 -16.58
CA ALA A 154 -3.15 15.61 -17.95
C ALA A 154 -4.03 14.93 -19.01
N MET A 155 -4.44 13.69 -18.75
CA MET A 155 -5.37 12.92 -19.59
C MET A 155 -6.74 13.57 -19.71
N ASP A 156 -7.16 14.37 -18.72
CA ASP A 156 -8.36 15.21 -18.80
C ASP A 156 -9.65 14.41 -19.14
N SER A 157 -9.74 13.16 -18.69
CA SER A 157 -10.88 12.30 -18.96
C SER A 157 -12.14 12.75 -18.22
N ASP A 158 -13.33 12.41 -18.73
CA ASP A 158 -14.61 12.81 -18.11
C ASP A 158 -14.87 12.12 -16.76
N VAL A 159 -14.43 10.87 -16.63
CA VAL A 159 -14.51 10.07 -15.40
C VAL A 159 -13.10 9.77 -14.90
N ILE A 160 -12.85 10.08 -13.63
CA ILE A 160 -11.59 9.86 -12.94
C ILE A 160 -11.82 8.80 -11.85
N LEU A 161 -11.11 7.68 -11.98
CA LEU A 161 -11.12 6.60 -11.01
C LEU A 161 -9.80 6.64 -10.22
N LEU A 162 -9.89 6.64 -8.90
CA LEU A 162 -8.72 6.72 -8.03
C LEU A 162 -8.72 5.54 -7.05
N ASP A 163 -7.77 4.63 -7.15
CA ASP A 163 -7.65 3.49 -6.24
C ASP A 163 -6.61 3.79 -5.14
N GLU A 164 -7.06 4.07 -3.91
CA GLU A 164 -6.23 4.47 -2.76
C GLU A 164 -5.12 5.51 -3.07
N PRO A 165 -5.47 6.63 -3.75
CA PRO A 165 -4.50 7.56 -4.33
C PRO A 165 -3.61 8.27 -3.31
N PHE A 166 -3.98 8.26 -2.03
CA PHE A 166 -3.32 9.03 -0.95
C PHE A 166 -2.59 8.16 0.07
N ALA A 167 -2.47 6.85 -0.14
CA ALA A 167 -1.87 5.92 0.82
C ALA A 167 -0.43 6.30 1.27
N SER A 168 0.33 7.00 0.42
CA SER A 168 1.72 7.39 0.67
C SER A 168 1.93 8.91 0.71
N ILE A 169 0.84 9.69 0.75
CA ILE A 169 0.86 11.15 0.76
C ILE A 169 0.64 11.66 2.20
N ASP A 170 1.35 12.72 2.59
CA ASP A 170 1.18 13.32 3.92
C ASP A 170 -0.18 14.02 4.07
N PRO A 171 -0.72 14.15 5.30
CA PRO A 171 -2.07 14.69 5.51
C PRO A 171 -2.31 16.10 4.95
N ALA A 172 -1.33 17.01 5.04
CA ALA A 172 -1.48 18.38 4.58
C ALA A 172 -1.55 18.46 3.05
N THR A 173 -0.65 17.73 2.38
CA THR A 173 -0.68 17.57 0.93
C THR A 173 -1.97 16.88 0.47
N ARG A 174 -2.43 15.83 1.17
CA ARG A 174 -3.68 15.13 0.86
C ARG A 174 -4.87 16.08 0.84
N GLN A 175 -5.02 16.92 1.86
CA GLN A 175 -6.10 17.93 1.92
C GLN A 175 -6.04 18.89 0.73
N THR A 176 -4.84 19.39 0.41
CA THR A 176 -4.62 20.29 -0.73
C THR A 176 -5.03 19.64 -2.05
N LEU A 177 -4.69 18.36 -2.26
CA LEU A 177 -5.06 17.62 -3.47
C LEU A 177 -6.57 17.33 -3.52
N LEU A 178 -7.19 17.01 -2.39
CA LEU A 178 -8.64 16.82 -2.30
C LEU A 178 -9.41 18.11 -2.66
N ASP A 179 -8.97 19.27 -2.16
CA ASP A 179 -9.54 20.57 -2.53
C ASP A 179 -9.47 20.80 -4.04
N ARG A 180 -8.31 20.50 -4.64
CA ARG A 180 -8.09 20.64 -6.08
C ARG A 180 -8.96 19.67 -6.90
N LEU A 181 -9.15 18.43 -6.43
CA LEU A 181 -10.03 17.45 -7.08
C LEU A 181 -11.51 17.81 -6.95
N VAL A 182 -11.96 18.32 -5.81
CA VAL A 182 -13.32 18.85 -5.66
C VAL A 182 -13.54 20.03 -6.60
N LYS A 183 -12.57 20.93 -6.72
CA LYS A 183 -12.63 22.02 -7.69
C LYS A 183 -12.70 21.51 -9.13
N LEU A 184 -11.90 20.50 -9.48
CA LEU A 184 -11.95 19.86 -10.79
C LEU A 184 -13.33 19.27 -11.09
N CYS A 185 -13.91 18.58 -10.11
CA CYS A 185 -15.26 18.02 -10.20
C CYS A 185 -16.33 19.10 -10.42
N ARG A 186 -16.31 20.18 -9.61
CA ARG A 186 -17.33 21.24 -9.65
C ARG A 186 -17.19 22.17 -10.86
N ASP A 187 -15.99 22.65 -11.13
CA ASP A 187 -15.75 23.69 -12.12
C ASP A 187 -15.66 23.12 -13.54
N GLN A 188 -15.19 21.88 -13.70
CA GLN A 188 -15.02 21.23 -15.01
C GLN A 188 -16.00 20.07 -15.23
N GLY A 189 -16.88 19.79 -14.27
CA GLY A 189 -17.93 18.77 -14.40
C GLY A 189 -17.41 17.34 -14.49
N LYS A 190 -16.19 17.09 -14.00
CA LYS A 190 -15.58 15.75 -13.95
C LYS A 190 -16.30 14.88 -12.92
N THR A 191 -16.46 13.60 -13.23
CA THR A 191 -16.99 12.61 -12.28
C THR A 191 -15.82 11.90 -11.62
N ILE A 192 -15.75 11.90 -10.28
CA ILE A 192 -14.65 11.27 -9.55
C ILE A 192 -15.20 10.12 -8.72
N ILE A 193 -14.62 8.92 -8.89
CA ILE A 193 -14.87 7.75 -8.04
C ILE A 193 -13.55 7.40 -7.36
N LEU A 194 -13.47 7.67 -6.07
CA LEU A 194 -12.30 7.33 -5.25
C LEU A 194 -12.60 6.09 -4.44
N ALA A 195 -11.75 5.07 -4.49
CA ALA A 195 -11.81 3.92 -3.60
C ALA A 195 -10.84 4.10 -2.43
N ASP A 196 -11.33 3.91 -1.21
CA ASP A 196 -10.53 3.91 0.00
C ASP A 196 -11.14 2.98 1.06
N HIS A 197 -10.31 2.41 1.93
CA HIS A 197 -10.77 1.67 3.10
C HIS A 197 -10.81 2.54 4.36
N ASP A 198 -10.02 3.61 4.42
CA ASP A 198 -10.02 4.58 5.52
C ASP A 198 -10.89 5.79 5.18
N LEU A 199 -11.97 6.00 5.93
CA LEU A 199 -12.89 7.12 5.70
C LEU A 199 -12.38 8.44 6.33
N SER A 200 -11.24 8.41 7.02
CA SER A 200 -10.68 9.56 7.73
C SER A 200 -10.46 10.74 6.79
N GLY A 201 -10.98 11.91 7.20
CA GLY A 201 -10.72 13.15 6.47
C GLY A 201 -11.32 13.18 5.07
N TYR A 202 -12.45 12.51 4.83
CA TYR A 202 -13.23 12.65 3.60
C TYR A 202 -14.52 13.47 3.76
N ALA A 203 -14.96 13.70 5.01
CA ALA A 203 -16.26 14.30 5.33
C ALA A 203 -16.54 15.65 4.63
N GLN A 204 -15.51 16.43 4.33
CA GLN A 204 -15.65 17.75 3.70
C GLN A 204 -15.76 17.71 2.16
N TRP A 205 -15.31 16.62 1.52
CA TRP A 205 -15.09 16.57 0.07
C TRP A 205 -16.04 15.64 -0.70
N ILE A 206 -16.65 14.67 -0.01
CA ILE A 206 -17.44 13.61 -0.65
C ILE A 206 -18.93 13.98 -0.71
N ASP A 207 -19.52 13.84 -1.90
CA ASP A 207 -20.96 14.02 -2.14
C ASP A 207 -21.75 12.75 -1.77
N HIS A 208 -21.22 11.58 -2.14
CA HIS A 208 -21.89 10.29 -2.01
C HIS A 208 -20.94 9.20 -1.55
N LEU A 209 -21.41 8.36 -0.62
CA LEU A 209 -20.71 7.17 -0.17
C LEU A 209 -21.38 5.91 -0.71
N THR A 210 -20.61 5.10 -1.41
CA THR A 210 -20.99 3.81 -1.95
C THR A 210 -20.24 2.73 -1.20
N VAL A 211 -20.96 1.81 -0.57
CA VAL A 211 -20.39 0.72 0.25
C VAL A 211 -20.42 -0.57 -0.55
N LEU A 212 -19.26 -1.18 -0.78
CA LEU A 212 -19.09 -2.50 -1.36
C LEU A 212 -18.82 -3.53 -0.25
N HIS A 213 -19.76 -4.44 -0.05
CA HIS A 213 -19.68 -5.47 0.98
C HIS A 213 -20.25 -6.79 0.46
N ALA A 214 -19.52 -7.89 0.66
CA ALA A 214 -19.92 -9.24 0.23
C ALA A 214 -20.34 -9.34 -1.26
N GLY A 215 -19.69 -8.55 -2.13
CA GLY A 215 -19.96 -8.51 -3.57
C GLY A 215 -21.16 -7.67 -3.99
N GLN A 216 -21.85 -7.01 -3.05
CA GLN A 216 -22.97 -6.12 -3.31
C GLN A 216 -22.62 -4.66 -3.02
N VAL A 217 -23.26 -3.74 -3.74
CA VAL A 217 -23.07 -2.31 -3.58
C VAL A 217 -24.31 -1.64 -3.02
N THR A 218 -24.12 -0.71 -2.08
CA THR A 218 -25.17 0.16 -1.58
C THR A 218 -24.70 1.61 -1.60
N THR A 219 -25.37 2.46 -2.39
CA THR A 219 -25.13 3.91 -2.37
C THR A 219 -26.00 4.56 -1.30
N LEU A 220 -25.37 5.29 -0.39
CA LEU A 220 -26.05 5.99 0.69
C LEU A 220 -26.61 7.32 0.21
N SER A 221 -27.68 7.78 0.87
CA SER A 221 -28.16 9.16 0.72
C SER A 221 -27.11 10.15 1.21
N VAL A 222 -27.24 11.43 0.83
CA VAL A 222 -26.32 12.49 1.29
C VAL A 222 -26.30 12.59 2.82
N ALA A 223 -27.47 12.55 3.46
CA ALA A 223 -27.56 12.59 4.92
C ALA A 223 -26.92 11.36 5.58
N ALA A 224 -27.15 10.16 5.06
CA ALA A 224 -26.54 8.94 5.57
C ALA A 224 -25.02 8.91 5.33
N THR A 225 -24.56 9.47 4.21
CA THR A 225 -23.13 9.67 3.90
C THR A 225 -22.47 10.55 4.95
N GLN A 226 -23.02 11.74 5.20
CA GLN A 226 -22.49 12.67 6.19
C GLN A 226 -22.49 12.07 7.59
N ALA A 227 -23.59 11.42 8.00
CA ALA A 227 -23.67 10.74 9.29
C ALA A 227 -22.60 9.65 9.44
N ARG A 228 -22.39 8.83 8.41
CA ARG A 228 -21.39 7.76 8.43
C ARG A 228 -19.95 8.29 8.46
N LEU A 229 -19.65 9.35 7.69
CA LEU A 229 -18.32 9.97 7.68
C LEU A 229 -18.03 10.70 9.00
N ALA A 230 -19.02 11.37 9.60
CA ALA A 230 -18.88 12.05 10.88
C ALA A 230 -18.74 11.07 12.06
N ALA A 231 -19.42 9.93 11.99
CA ALA A 231 -19.30 8.87 12.99
C ALA A 231 -18.01 8.04 12.83
N PHE A 232 -17.33 8.13 11.69
CA PHE A 232 -16.11 7.37 11.46
C PHE A 232 -15.00 7.91 12.35
N THR A 233 -14.57 7.06 13.28
CA THR A 233 -13.40 7.34 14.11
C THR A 233 -12.25 6.51 13.56
N PRO A 234 -11.17 7.13 13.05
CA PRO A 234 -9.97 6.39 12.70
C PRO A 234 -9.51 5.56 13.90
N GLU A 235 -9.08 4.32 13.65
CA GLU A 235 -8.29 3.60 14.63
C GLU A 235 -6.99 4.38 14.84
N ARG A 236 -6.92 5.18 15.91
CA ARG A 236 -5.69 5.81 16.34
C ARG A 236 -4.89 4.80 17.15
N LEU A 237 -3.57 4.82 16.94
CA LEU A 237 -2.64 4.12 17.82
C LEU A 237 -2.89 4.58 19.26
N GLN A 238 -3.41 3.69 20.09
CA GLN A 238 -3.40 3.82 21.53
C GLN A 238 -2.49 2.71 22.05
N LEU A 239 -1.20 3.02 22.11
CA LEU A 239 -0.29 2.21 22.90
C LEU A 239 -0.63 2.46 24.36
N THR A 240 -0.94 1.39 25.09
CA THR A 240 -1.39 1.49 26.49
C THR A 240 -0.34 0.98 27.47
N HIS A 241 0.73 0.32 27.01
CA HIS A 241 1.66 -0.41 27.87
C HIS A 241 3.11 -0.47 27.35
N VAL A 242 3.49 0.34 26.35
CA VAL A 242 4.90 0.35 25.89
C VAL A 242 5.81 1.00 26.94
N GLN A 243 7.00 0.43 27.11
CA GLN A 243 7.98 0.86 28.09
C GLN A 243 9.17 1.54 27.43
N LEU A 244 9.91 2.34 28.20
CA LEU A 244 11.21 2.83 27.76
C LEU A 244 12.28 1.75 27.99
N PRO A 245 13.27 1.62 27.09
CA PRO A 245 14.43 0.75 27.31
C PRO A 245 15.14 1.06 28.63
N THR A 246 15.58 0.01 29.31
CA THR A 246 16.36 0.07 30.54
C THR A 246 17.79 -0.40 30.31
N ALA A 247 18.69 -0.16 31.26
CA ALA A 247 20.07 -0.64 31.18
C ALA A 247 20.21 -2.18 31.21
N GLN A 248 19.14 -2.92 31.56
CA GLN A 248 19.13 -4.38 31.57
C GLN A 248 18.77 -4.97 30.21
N ASP A 249 18.15 -4.19 29.34
CA ASP A 249 17.74 -4.65 28.02
C ASP A 249 18.95 -4.91 27.12
N LYS A 250 18.95 -6.05 26.45
CA LYS A 250 20.00 -6.43 25.50
C LYS A 250 19.66 -5.90 24.12
N SER A 251 20.66 -5.39 23.43
CA SER A 251 20.52 -4.91 22.05
C SER A 251 21.01 -5.95 21.05
N CYS A 252 20.24 -6.16 19.97
CA CYS A 252 20.64 -6.97 18.83
C CYS A 252 21.44 -6.12 17.83
N PHE A 253 21.09 -4.83 17.71
CA PHE A 253 21.86 -3.85 16.97
C PHE A 253 22.33 -2.71 17.86
N GLU A 254 23.55 -2.26 17.59
CA GLU A 254 24.05 -0.98 18.08
C GLU A 254 24.51 -0.14 16.88
N ALA A 255 23.82 0.96 16.65
CA ALA A 255 24.20 1.99 15.69
C ALA A 255 24.95 3.11 16.41
N LYS A 256 26.12 3.51 15.88
CA LYS A 256 26.90 4.65 16.37
C LYS A 256 27.08 5.70 15.29
N GLY A 257 26.70 6.95 15.57
CA GLY A 257 26.69 8.06 14.62
C GLY A 257 25.87 7.76 13.37
N PHE A 258 24.78 7.00 13.51
CA PHE A 258 23.97 6.54 12.40
C PHE A 258 23.17 7.69 11.80
N GLY A 259 23.40 7.95 10.52
CA GLY A 259 22.68 8.98 9.78
C GLY A 259 22.22 8.46 8.42
N LEU A 260 21.07 8.97 7.94
CA LEU A 260 20.51 8.64 6.64
C LEU A 260 20.29 9.88 5.80
N SER A 261 20.64 9.77 4.51
CA SER A 261 20.33 10.79 3.52
C SER A 261 19.99 10.12 2.19
N GLN A 262 19.07 10.72 1.45
CA GLN A 262 18.64 10.25 0.13
C GLN A 262 18.47 11.47 -0.78
N ASN A 263 19.14 11.47 -1.94
CA ASN A 263 19.06 12.55 -2.93
C ASN A 263 19.27 13.95 -2.32
N ASP A 264 20.35 14.13 -1.54
CA ASP A 264 20.71 15.36 -0.80
C ASP A 264 19.74 15.80 0.31
N ARG A 265 18.66 15.05 0.55
CA ARG A 265 17.76 15.24 1.67
C ARG A 265 18.21 14.38 2.86
N THR A 266 18.42 15.01 4.01
CA THR A 266 18.61 14.31 5.28
C THR A 266 17.29 13.70 5.75
N LEU A 267 17.32 12.39 6.03
CA LEU A 267 16.17 11.65 6.55
C LEU A 267 16.30 11.44 8.07
N ILE A 268 17.49 11.05 8.51
CA ILE A 268 17.83 10.82 9.93
C ILE A 268 19.17 11.49 10.21
N LEU A 269 19.21 12.34 11.24
CA LEU A 269 20.43 12.98 11.71
C LEU A 269 21.34 11.97 12.42
N PRO A 270 22.67 12.12 12.35
CA PRO A 270 23.59 11.22 13.06
C PRO A 270 23.27 11.07 14.54
N GLU A 271 22.89 9.86 14.95
CA GLU A 271 22.56 9.53 16.35
C GLU A 271 23.05 8.12 16.73
N ASP A 272 23.21 7.88 18.03
CA ASP A 272 23.46 6.55 18.56
C ASP A 272 22.13 5.89 18.89
N LEU A 273 21.90 4.68 18.37
CA LEU A 273 20.62 3.99 18.50
C LEU A 273 20.81 2.49 18.77
N PRO A 274 20.42 2.01 19.97
CA PRO A 274 20.26 0.59 20.20
C PRO A 274 18.93 0.08 19.65
N LEU A 275 18.90 -1.16 19.15
CA LEU A 275 17.66 -1.91 18.88
C LEU A 275 17.65 -3.18 19.73
N LEU A 276 16.56 -3.42 20.45
CA LEU A 276 16.47 -4.45 21.48
C LEU A 276 16.22 -5.85 20.91
N THR A 277 16.71 -6.89 21.59
CA THR A 277 16.58 -8.31 21.19
C THR A 277 15.34 -8.96 21.82
N HIS A 278 14.77 -9.98 21.15
CA HIS A 278 13.72 -10.88 21.66
C HIS A 278 12.40 -10.17 22.04
N LYS A 279 12.16 -9.01 21.42
CA LYS A 279 11.08 -8.10 21.73
C LYS A 279 10.45 -7.58 20.46
N THR A 280 9.23 -7.07 20.57
CA THR A 280 8.55 -6.39 19.48
C THR A 280 8.74 -4.88 19.61
N THR A 281 9.49 -4.29 18.67
CA THR A 281 9.63 -2.84 18.54
C THR A 281 8.76 -2.34 17.40
N LEU A 282 7.79 -1.48 17.68
CA LEU A 282 7.01 -0.76 16.68
C LEU A 282 7.72 0.56 16.33
N ILE A 283 7.92 0.80 15.04
CA ILE A 283 8.42 2.07 14.51
C ILE A 283 7.26 2.84 13.87
N THR A 284 7.02 4.06 14.36
CA THR A 284 6.07 4.99 13.74
C THR A 284 6.77 6.23 13.23
N GLY A 285 6.06 7.03 12.45
CA GLY A 285 6.52 8.33 11.97
C GLY A 285 5.84 8.72 10.67
N PRO A 286 5.99 9.98 10.23
CA PRO A 286 5.36 10.47 9.00
C PRO A 286 5.74 9.67 7.74
N ASN A 287 4.91 9.75 6.70
CA ASN A 287 5.27 9.24 5.37
C ASN A 287 6.53 9.94 4.84
N GLY A 288 7.45 9.17 4.25
CA GLY A 288 8.71 9.72 3.73
C GLY A 288 9.72 10.16 4.80
N SER A 289 9.52 9.85 6.08
CA SER A 289 10.48 10.20 7.15
C SER A 289 11.77 9.37 7.12
N GLY A 290 11.79 8.25 6.39
CA GLY A 290 12.97 7.38 6.24
C GLY A 290 12.87 6.00 6.88
N LYS A 291 11.70 5.61 7.42
CA LYS A 291 11.47 4.30 8.08
C LYS A 291 11.92 3.10 7.21
N SER A 292 11.44 3.00 5.97
CA SER A 292 11.83 1.91 5.06
C SER A 292 13.32 1.99 4.65
N THR A 293 13.87 3.19 4.53
CA THR A 293 15.30 3.41 4.25
C THR A 293 16.17 2.95 5.43
N PHE A 294 15.71 3.16 6.66
CA PHE A 294 16.31 2.64 7.88
C PHE A 294 16.37 1.10 7.86
N PHE A 295 15.27 0.42 7.55
CA PHE A 295 15.27 -1.05 7.40
C PHE A 295 16.25 -1.54 6.33
N ARG A 296 16.28 -0.90 5.15
CA ARG A 296 17.24 -1.25 4.09
C ARG A 296 18.69 -1.09 4.54
N SER A 297 18.99 -0.12 5.41
CA SER A 297 20.35 0.06 5.97
C SER A 297 20.77 -1.12 6.85
N LEU A 298 19.85 -1.64 7.68
CA LEU A 298 20.09 -2.78 8.56
C LEU A 298 20.40 -4.05 7.74
N VAL A 299 19.76 -4.27 6.60
CA VAL A 299 20.04 -5.43 5.72
C VAL A 299 21.11 -5.17 4.64
N ARG A 300 21.89 -4.09 4.75
CA ARG A 300 22.96 -3.72 3.81
C ARG A 300 22.50 -3.46 2.37
N LEU A 301 21.24 -3.06 2.18
CA LEU A 301 20.67 -2.62 0.91
C LEU A 301 20.64 -1.09 0.76
N GLY A 302 20.87 -0.35 1.85
CA GLY A 302 20.93 1.11 1.87
C GLY A 302 22.30 1.64 2.28
N ARG A 303 22.63 2.86 1.86
CA ARG A 303 23.79 3.62 2.36
C ARG A 303 23.41 4.32 3.66
N TYR A 304 24.38 4.45 4.57
CA TYR A 304 24.23 5.15 5.84
C TYR A 304 25.58 5.74 6.27
N GLN A 305 25.54 6.69 7.21
CA GLN A 305 26.69 7.22 7.93
C GLN A 305 26.86 6.49 9.26
N GLY A 306 28.06 6.50 9.82
CA GLY A 306 28.35 5.81 11.09
C GLY A 306 28.58 4.32 10.93
N THR A 307 28.41 3.57 12.03
CA THR A 307 28.64 2.13 12.07
C THR A 307 27.42 1.42 12.67
N ILE A 308 27.05 0.27 12.09
CA ILE A 308 26.02 -0.61 12.63
C ILE A 308 26.68 -1.93 13.00
N THR A 309 26.51 -2.36 14.25
CA THR A 309 26.93 -3.69 14.69
C THR A 309 25.72 -4.55 14.97
N TYR A 310 25.84 -5.84 14.68
CA TYR A 310 24.87 -6.88 15.04
C TYR A 310 25.57 -7.86 15.98
N GLN A 311 25.04 -8.03 17.19
CA GLN A 311 25.66 -8.82 18.26
C GLN A 311 27.15 -8.47 18.47
N GLY A 312 27.46 -7.17 18.49
CA GLY A 312 28.81 -6.63 18.68
C GLY A 312 29.76 -6.75 17.48
N ARG A 313 29.30 -7.25 16.33
CA ARG A 313 30.10 -7.33 15.09
C ARG A 313 29.58 -6.38 14.03
N ASP A 314 30.46 -5.58 13.45
CA ASP A 314 30.13 -4.71 12.31
C ASP A 314 29.49 -5.52 11.16
N ILE A 315 28.27 -5.12 10.78
CA ILE A 315 27.47 -5.83 9.77
C ILE A 315 28.16 -5.88 8.40
N GLN A 316 29.07 -4.93 8.11
CA GLN A 316 29.84 -4.91 6.87
C GLN A 316 30.90 -6.00 6.82
N ARG A 317 31.40 -6.44 7.99
CA ARG A 317 32.45 -7.47 8.13
C ARG A 317 31.89 -8.89 8.19
N ILE A 318 30.58 -9.06 8.39
CA ILE A 318 29.92 -10.36 8.36
C ILE A 318 29.73 -10.78 6.88
N ARG A 319 29.96 -12.07 6.56
CA ARG A 319 29.69 -12.60 5.22
C ARG A 319 28.21 -12.41 4.88
N ARG A 320 27.90 -11.84 3.71
CA ARG A 320 26.53 -11.47 3.31
C ARG A 320 25.52 -12.60 3.47
N ARG A 321 25.84 -13.80 2.97
CA ARG A 321 24.97 -14.99 3.09
C ARG A 321 24.72 -15.40 4.54
N THR A 322 25.73 -15.31 5.39
CA THR A 322 25.58 -15.61 6.83
C THR A 322 24.68 -14.57 7.48
N TYR A 323 24.94 -13.28 7.23
CA TYR A 323 24.15 -12.20 7.80
C TYR A 323 22.66 -12.26 7.41
N ALA A 324 22.37 -12.51 6.13
CA ALA A 324 21.01 -12.65 5.61
C ALA A 324 20.25 -13.87 6.17
N ARG A 325 20.93 -14.81 6.85
CA ARG A 325 20.25 -15.87 7.61
C ARG A 325 19.79 -15.39 8.98
N HIS A 326 20.49 -14.43 9.58
CA HIS A 326 20.18 -13.93 10.92
C HIS A 326 19.23 -12.73 10.90
N VAL A 327 19.32 -11.90 9.85
CA VAL A 327 18.54 -10.65 9.72
C VAL A 327 17.85 -10.63 8.37
N SER A 328 16.52 -10.65 8.37
CA SER A 328 15.71 -10.64 7.14
C SER A 328 14.74 -9.47 7.11
N LEU A 329 14.46 -8.97 5.91
CA LEU A 329 13.54 -7.86 5.65
C LEU A 329 12.35 -8.34 4.82
N MET A 330 11.14 -8.17 5.34
CA MET A 330 9.90 -8.22 4.57
C MET A 330 9.70 -6.86 3.91
N PHE A 331 9.72 -6.83 2.58
CA PHE A 331 9.53 -5.59 1.81
C PHE A 331 8.08 -5.11 1.86
N GLN A 332 7.91 -3.79 1.75
CA GLN A 332 6.61 -3.14 1.69
C GLN A 332 5.71 -3.71 0.58
N SER A 333 6.25 -3.86 -0.63
CA SER A 333 5.57 -4.53 -1.73
C SER A 333 5.81 -6.05 -1.67
N ALA A 334 4.73 -6.83 -1.69
CA ALA A 334 4.82 -8.29 -1.64
C ALA A 334 5.49 -8.88 -2.89
N THR A 335 5.22 -8.29 -4.07
CA THR A 335 5.78 -8.76 -5.35
C THR A 335 7.30 -8.59 -5.44
N ALA A 336 7.91 -7.75 -4.62
CA ALA A 336 9.35 -7.59 -4.56
C ALA A 336 10.06 -8.76 -3.83
N GLN A 337 9.33 -9.62 -3.12
CA GLN A 337 9.90 -10.74 -2.36
C GLN A 337 9.89 -12.06 -3.13
N PHE A 338 8.82 -12.33 -3.87
CA PHE A 338 8.60 -13.64 -4.47
C PHE A 338 9.60 -13.92 -5.59
N LEU A 339 10.14 -15.14 -5.59
CA LEU A 339 11.12 -15.58 -6.59
C LEU A 339 10.55 -16.63 -7.54
N ASN A 340 9.51 -17.36 -7.11
CA ASN A 340 8.85 -18.38 -7.90
C ASN A 340 7.49 -17.92 -8.43
N VAL A 341 6.86 -18.78 -9.22
CA VAL A 341 5.58 -18.48 -9.88
C VAL A 341 4.40 -18.98 -9.05
N THR A 342 4.50 -20.16 -8.44
CA THR A 342 3.40 -20.77 -7.68
C THR A 342 3.60 -20.71 -6.16
N VAL A 343 2.50 -20.77 -5.42
CA VAL A 343 2.51 -20.78 -3.94
C VAL A 343 3.36 -21.93 -3.40
N ALA A 344 3.20 -23.13 -3.94
CA ALA A 344 3.93 -24.32 -3.49
C ALA A 344 5.46 -24.17 -3.68
N GLU A 345 5.90 -23.67 -4.82
CA GLU A 345 7.32 -23.45 -5.11
C GLU A 345 7.95 -22.44 -4.14
N GLU A 346 7.24 -21.36 -3.84
CA GLU A 346 7.69 -20.30 -2.93
C GLU A 346 7.76 -20.78 -1.47
N LEU A 347 6.78 -21.56 -1.03
CA LEU A 347 6.79 -22.19 0.30
C LEU A 347 7.94 -23.20 0.41
N ALA A 348 8.16 -24.03 -0.62
CA ALA A 348 9.26 -24.98 -0.66
C ALA A 348 10.62 -24.30 -0.63
N LEU A 349 10.77 -23.15 -1.32
CA LEU A 349 11.98 -22.34 -1.26
C LEU A 349 12.26 -21.83 0.16
N SER A 350 11.22 -21.28 0.81
CA SER A 350 11.30 -20.76 2.17
C SER A 350 11.67 -21.87 3.16
N GLN A 351 11.07 -23.06 3.02
CA GLN A 351 11.36 -24.23 3.84
C GLN A 351 12.79 -24.74 3.64
N ARG A 352 13.28 -24.77 2.40
CA ARG A 352 14.65 -25.22 2.07
C ARG A 352 15.73 -24.34 2.68
N TYR A 353 15.48 -23.03 2.76
CA TYR A 353 16.46 -22.05 3.26
C TYR A 353 16.21 -21.57 4.69
N GLY A 354 15.14 -22.04 5.33
CA GLY A 354 14.84 -21.72 6.73
C GLY A 354 15.87 -22.23 7.71
N ASN A 355 16.01 -21.54 8.84
CA ASN A 355 16.98 -21.87 9.88
C ASN A 355 16.46 -22.88 10.90
N ALA A 356 15.14 -23.05 10.99
CA ALA A 356 14.50 -23.86 12.02
C ALA A 356 13.65 -24.98 11.42
N THR A 357 13.61 -26.12 12.10
CA THR A 357 12.68 -27.23 11.81
C THR A 357 11.26 -26.98 12.32
N TYR A 358 10.98 -25.77 12.80
CA TYR A 358 9.72 -25.38 13.43
C TYR A 358 8.54 -25.45 12.48
N PHE A 359 8.70 -25.03 11.21
CA PHE A 359 7.64 -25.14 10.20
C PHE A 359 7.64 -26.52 9.54
N THR A 360 7.12 -27.51 10.27
CA THR A 360 6.80 -28.84 9.72
C THR A 360 5.68 -28.73 8.67
N PRO A 361 5.51 -29.74 7.78
CA PRO A 361 4.41 -29.74 6.82
C PRO A 361 3.04 -29.49 7.46
N ASP A 362 2.76 -30.08 8.63
CA ASP A 362 1.50 -29.88 9.35
C ASP A 362 1.33 -28.43 9.86
N ARG A 363 2.41 -27.81 10.35
CA ARG A 363 2.38 -26.41 10.80
C ARG A 363 2.23 -25.45 9.63
N ILE A 364 2.82 -25.75 8.46
CA ILE A 364 2.62 -24.96 7.25
C ILE A 364 1.17 -25.05 6.81
N GLN A 365 0.57 -26.24 6.79
CA GLN A 365 -0.84 -26.41 6.44
C GLN A 365 -1.78 -25.72 7.43
N ALA A 366 -1.49 -25.81 8.74
CA ALA A 366 -2.24 -25.07 9.76
C ALA A 366 -2.13 -23.54 9.59
N ALA A 367 -0.93 -23.04 9.27
CA ALA A 367 -0.71 -21.62 9.00
C ALA A 367 -1.43 -21.15 7.73
N LEU A 368 -1.43 -21.95 6.66
CA LEU A 368 -2.19 -21.68 5.44
C LEU A 368 -3.69 -21.63 5.71
N ALA A 369 -4.22 -22.56 6.52
CA ALA A 369 -5.63 -22.54 6.92
C ALA A 369 -5.98 -21.30 7.75
N GLN A 370 -5.14 -20.96 8.75
CA GLN A 370 -5.31 -19.76 9.57
C GLN A 370 -5.27 -18.48 8.74
N LEU A 371 -4.45 -18.44 7.70
CA LEU A 371 -4.33 -17.31 6.78
C LEU A 371 -5.32 -17.36 5.63
N ASP A 372 -6.27 -18.31 5.58
CA ASP A 372 -7.23 -18.47 4.47
C ASP A 372 -6.53 -18.57 3.09
N LEU A 373 -5.51 -19.43 3.02
CA LEU A 373 -4.70 -19.72 1.84
C LEU A 373 -4.66 -21.21 1.48
N SER A 374 -5.44 -22.06 2.15
CA SER A 374 -5.51 -23.51 1.88
C SER A 374 -5.96 -23.81 0.45
N GLY A 375 -5.38 -24.86 -0.16
CA GLY A 375 -5.75 -25.36 -1.49
C GLY A 375 -5.31 -24.47 -2.67
N ARG A 376 -4.39 -23.53 -2.43
CA ARG A 376 -3.86 -22.60 -3.44
C ARG A 376 -2.46 -22.97 -3.93
N ASP A 377 -2.03 -24.19 -3.69
CA ASP A 377 -0.65 -24.68 -3.92
C ASP A 377 -0.16 -24.39 -5.36
N GLU A 378 -0.98 -24.73 -6.36
CA GLU A 378 -0.68 -24.51 -7.79
C GLU A 378 -1.06 -23.11 -8.30
N GLN A 379 -1.62 -22.26 -7.44
CA GLN A 379 -2.04 -20.93 -7.86
C GLN A 379 -0.83 -20.04 -8.15
N ILE A 380 -0.88 -19.33 -9.28
CA ILE A 380 0.12 -18.31 -9.62
C ILE A 380 0.05 -17.18 -8.58
N ILE A 381 1.19 -16.87 -7.95
CA ILE A 381 1.27 -15.86 -6.88
C ILE A 381 0.76 -14.49 -7.36
N TYR A 382 1.06 -14.12 -8.60
CA TYR A 382 0.65 -12.85 -9.19
C TYR A 382 -0.86 -12.76 -9.50
N SER A 383 -1.61 -13.86 -9.40
CA SER A 383 -3.09 -13.86 -9.49
C SER A 383 -3.77 -13.77 -8.13
N LEU A 384 -3.03 -13.92 -7.03
CA LEU A 384 -3.55 -13.69 -5.68
C LEU A 384 -3.93 -12.21 -5.48
N SER A 385 -4.92 -11.95 -4.62
CA SER A 385 -5.19 -10.59 -4.19
C SER A 385 -4.00 -10.01 -3.43
N SER A 386 -3.87 -8.69 -3.38
CA SER A 386 -2.77 -8.02 -2.65
C SER A 386 -2.71 -8.46 -1.18
N GLY A 387 -3.86 -8.62 -0.52
CA GLY A 387 -3.93 -9.15 0.85
C GLY A 387 -3.50 -10.62 0.96
N GLN A 388 -3.88 -11.48 0.00
CA GLN A 388 -3.41 -12.87 -0.04
C GLN A 388 -1.90 -12.95 -0.27
N GLN A 389 -1.36 -12.15 -1.19
CA GLN A 389 0.08 -12.02 -1.38
C GLN A 389 0.76 -11.59 -0.08
N LYS A 390 0.22 -10.62 0.65
CA LYS A 390 0.79 -10.16 1.91
C LYS A 390 0.80 -11.24 3.00
N LYS A 391 -0.29 -12.03 3.11
CA LYS A 391 -0.38 -13.18 4.01
C LYS A 391 0.65 -14.26 3.67
N LEU A 392 0.78 -14.61 2.39
CA LEU A 392 1.79 -15.55 1.91
C LEU A 392 3.20 -15.03 2.17
N GLN A 393 3.45 -13.75 1.87
CA GLN A 393 4.72 -13.07 2.09
C GLN A 393 5.15 -13.19 3.57
N LEU A 394 4.25 -12.91 4.50
CA LEU A 394 4.50 -13.02 5.94
C LEU A 394 4.84 -14.46 6.34
N LEU A 395 4.07 -15.45 5.87
CA LEU A 395 4.31 -16.86 6.16
C LEU A 395 5.70 -17.30 5.67
N CYS A 396 6.07 -16.97 4.42
CA CYS A 396 7.40 -17.25 3.88
C CYS A 396 8.51 -16.68 4.76
N MET A 397 8.36 -15.44 5.24
CA MET A 397 9.35 -14.80 6.10
C MET A 397 9.46 -15.46 7.48
N LEU A 398 8.33 -15.88 8.07
CA LEU A 398 8.33 -16.63 9.32
C LEU A 398 8.95 -18.03 9.16
N MET A 399 8.69 -18.70 8.04
CA MET A 399 9.29 -20.00 7.70
C MET A 399 10.82 -19.94 7.58
N MET A 400 11.37 -18.79 7.16
CA MET A 400 12.82 -18.61 7.16
C MET A 400 13.43 -18.61 8.57
N ALA A 401 12.64 -18.24 9.60
CA ALA A 401 13.03 -18.16 11.01
C ALA A 401 14.38 -17.44 11.25
N PRO A 402 14.53 -16.17 10.83
CA PRO A 402 15.71 -15.37 11.15
C PRO A 402 15.68 -14.90 12.62
N GLU A 403 16.84 -14.70 13.26
CA GLU A 403 16.90 -14.17 14.63
C GLU A 403 16.26 -12.78 14.76
N VAL A 404 16.36 -11.96 13.71
CA VAL A 404 15.71 -10.66 13.58
C VAL A 404 14.88 -10.61 12.30
N LEU A 405 13.59 -10.31 12.45
CA LEU A 405 12.67 -10.06 11.35
C LEU A 405 12.25 -8.58 11.33
N LEU A 406 12.66 -7.89 10.26
CA LEU A 406 12.25 -6.52 9.96
C LEU A 406 11.00 -6.56 9.07
N LEU A 407 9.89 -5.99 9.53
CA LEU A 407 8.58 -6.08 8.89
C LEU A 407 8.11 -4.70 8.41
N ASP A 408 8.25 -4.42 7.10
CA ASP A 408 7.85 -3.13 6.51
C ASP A 408 6.39 -3.19 6.03
N GLU A 409 5.49 -2.56 6.77
CA GLU A 409 4.05 -2.53 6.55
C GLU A 409 3.44 -3.94 6.35
N PRO A 410 3.64 -4.90 7.28
CA PRO A 410 3.24 -6.30 7.07
C PRO A 410 1.73 -6.48 6.97
N PHE A 411 0.94 -5.53 7.47
CA PHE A 411 -0.52 -5.63 7.55
C PHE A 411 -1.24 -4.84 6.46
N LYS A 412 -0.55 -3.95 5.73
CA LYS A 412 -1.16 -3.05 4.76
C LYS A 412 -2.04 -3.81 3.76
N GLY A 413 -3.28 -3.35 3.62
CA GLY A 413 -4.26 -3.94 2.70
C GLY A 413 -4.91 -5.23 3.21
N LEU A 414 -4.76 -5.58 4.49
CA LEU A 414 -5.51 -6.67 5.13
C LEU A 414 -6.80 -6.13 5.77
N ASP A 415 -7.81 -7.00 5.90
CA ASP A 415 -8.99 -6.76 6.74
C ASP A 415 -8.71 -7.13 8.21
N LEU A 416 -9.61 -6.76 9.12
CA LEU A 416 -9.44 -6.98 10.57
C LEU A 416 -9.24 -8.46 10.96
N ASN A 417 -9.97 -9.39 10.33
CA ASN A 417 -9.84 -10.82 10.63
C ASN A 417 -8.49 -11.34 10.14
N SER A 418 -8.08 -10.93 8.92
CA SER A 418 -6.76 -11.25 8.36
C SER A 418 -5.63 -10.68 9.20
N ILE A 419 -5.77 -9.47 9.76
CA ILE A 419 -4.80 -8.87 10.69
C ILE A 419 -4.68 -9.70 11.96
N GLN A 420 -5.80 -10.08 12.57
CA GLN A 420 -5.80 -10.92 13.79
C GLN A 420 -5.14 -12.28 13.54
N ALA A 421 -5.45 -12.93 12.42
CA ALA A 421 -4.84 -14.20 12.02
C ALA A 421 -3.31 -14.05 11.83
N ALA A 422 -2.87 -13.00 11.13
CA ALA A 422 -1.46 -12.71 10.91
C ALA A 422 -0.72 -12.42 12.23
N LEU A 423 -1.31 -11.60 13.12
CA LEU A 423 -0.74 -11.29 14.44
C LEU A 423 -0.62 -12.52 15.32
N THR A 424 -1.63 -13.38 15.34
CA THR A 424 -1.60 -14.63 16.12
C THR A 424 -0.46 -15.54 15.63
N LEU A 425 -0.30 -15.70 14.32
CA LEU A 425 0.78 -16.50 13.75
C LEU A 425 2.17 -15.90 14.07
N LEU A 426 2.32 -14.59 13.87
CA LEU A 426 3.55 -13.85 14.10
C LEU A 426 3.98 -13.92 15.57
N THR A 427 3.07 -13.67 16.51
CA THR A 427 3.36 -13.65 17.95
C THR A 427 3.61 -15.06 18.51
N THR A 428 2.87 -16.07 18.02
CA THR A 428 3.13 -17.47 18.40
C THR A 428 4.52 -17.90 17.92
N THR A 429 4.86 -17.58 16.67
CA THR A 429 6.18 -17.92 16.11
C THR A 429 7.30 -17.17 16.82
N GLN A 430 7.10 -15.88 17.12
CA GLN A 430 8.05 -15.07 17.89
C GLN A 430 8.34 -15.71 19.24
N ARG A 431 7.31 -16.06 20.01
CA ARG A 431 7.46 -16.65 21.34
C ARG A 431 8.14 -18.00 21.28
N ASP A 432 7.75 -18.86 20.33
CA ASP A 432 8.26 -20.22 20.25
C ASP A 432 9.71 -20.30 19.72
N LEU A 433 10.15 -19.30 18.96
CA LEU A 433 11.50 -19.24 18.35
C LEU A 433 12.39 -18.13 18.92
N ASP A 434 11.90 -17.38 19.89
CA ASP A 434 12.59 -16.23 20.50
C ASP A 434 13.02 -15.19 19.45
N LEU A 435 12.14 -14.89 18.48
CA LEU A 435 12.46 -13.95 17.40
C LEU A 435 12.47 -12.50 17.90
N THR A 436 13.36 -11.69 17.34
CA THR A 436 13.28 -10.22 17.46
C THR A 436 12.43 -9.67 16.33
N LEU A 437 11.36 -8.94 16.65
CA LEU A 437 10.48 -8.34 15.66
C LEU A 437 10.61 -6.82 15.68
N ILE A 438 10.90 -6.23 14.52
CA ILE A 438 10.91 -4.77 14.36
C ILE A 438 9.92 -4.44 13.25
N ILE A 439 8.85 -3.74 13.59
CA ILE A 439 7.69 -3.55 12.71
C ILE A 439 7.55 -2.08 12.37
N ILE A 440 7.44 -1.75 11.09
CA ILE A 440 6.88 -0.48 10.62
C ILE A 440 5.44 -0.77 10.23
N SER A 441 4.48 -0.05 10.79
CA SER A 441 3.08 -0.18 10.39
C SER A 441 2.32 1.13 10.53
N HIS A 442 1.49 1.45 9.54
CA HIS A 442 0.46 2.47 9.62
C HIS A 442 -0.90 1.90 10.05
N GLN A 443 -1.08 0.57 9.95
CA GLN A 443 -2.25 -0.15 10.44
C GLN A 443 -1.99 -0.71 11.83
N LEU A 444 -2.70 -0.17 12.81
CA LEU A 444 -2.31 -0.23 14.22
C LEU A 444 -3.36 -0.92 15.10
N GLY A 445 -4.53 -1.22 14.52
CA GLY A 445 -5.61 -1.97 15.16
C GLY A 445 -5.15 -3.36 15.60
N GLY A 446 -5.35 -3.67 16.87
CA GLY A 446 -5.00 -4.97 17.45
C GLY A 446 -3.49 -5.23 17.67
N LEU A 447 -2.60 -4.35 17.21
CA LEU A 447 -1.15 -4.52 17.37
C LEU A 447 -0.70 -4.16 18.79
N SER A 448 -1.34 -3.17 19.42
CA SER A 448 -0.97 -2.62 20.73
C SER A 448 -0.57 -3.70 21.75
N PRO A 449 -1.38 -4.74 22.05
CA PRO A 449 -1.07 -5.79 23.05
C PRO A 449 0.24 -6.57 22.84
N TYR A 450 0.82 -6.47 21.65
CA TYR A 450 1.99 -7.24 21.23
C TYR A 450 3.25 -6.38 21.06
N VAL A 451 3.17 -5.08 21.38
CA VAL A 451 4.29 -4.15 21.25
C VAL A 451 4.94 -3.96 22.62
N ASP A 452 6.20 -4.35 22.75
CA ASP A 452 6.99 -4.08 23.96
C ASP A 452 7.52 -2.64 23.97
N TYR A 453 8.04 -2.20 22.81
CA TYR A 453 8.73 -0.92 22.66
C TYR A 453 8.18 -0.12 21.48
N HIS A 454 8.16 1.20 21.64
CA HIS A 454 7.77 2.13 20.59
C HIS A 454 8.93 3.06 20.26
N LEU A 455 9.35 3.08 19.00
CA LEU A 455 10.37 3.96 18.47
C LEU A 455 9.72 4.94 17.50
N ASP A 456 9.66 6.21 17.86
CA ASP A 456 9.06 7.24 17.01
C ASP A 456 10.12 7.94 16.17
N LEU A 457 9.91 7.97 14.84
CA LEU A 457 10.72 8.73 13.90
C LEU A 457 10.05 10.08 13.61
N ALA A 458 10.42 11.07 14.42
CA ALA A 458 9.97 12.45 14.31
C ALA A 458 11.17 13.40 14.31
N HIS A 459 11.03 14.54 13.63
CA HIS A 459 12.09 15.56 13.59
C HIS A 459 13.48 15.03 13.17
N GLN A 460 13.51 14.01 12.31
CA GLN A 460 14.74 13.35 11.81
C GLN A 460 15.54 12.62 12.89
N GLN A 461 14.90 12.20 13.98
CA GLN A 461 15.50 11.42 15.07
C GLN A 461 14.62 10.23 15.43
N LEU A 462 15.23 9.12 15.86
CA LEU A 462 14.58 7.91 16.33
C LEU A 462 14.59 7.89 17.87
N THR A 463 13.45 8.16 18.50
CA THR A 463 13.36 8.25 19.96
C THR A 463 12.40 7.21 20.52
N TYR A 464 12.86 6.44 21.52
CA TYR A 464 11.99 5.53 22.25
C TYR A 464 10.95 6.30 23.05
N GLN A 465 9.70 5.88 22.94
CA GLN A 465 8.55 6.43 23.65
C GLN A 465 8.03 5.43 24.67
N GLY A 466 7.57 5.92 25.83
CA GLY A 466 6.89 5.12 26.84
C GLY A 466 5.54 5.73 27.17
N VAL A 467 4.58 4.90 27.57
CA VAL A 467 3.32 5.39 28.13
C VAL A 467 3.60 5.74 29.58
N THR A 468 3.49 7.03 29.94
CA THR A 468 3.43 7.44 31.34
C THR A 468 2.14 6.89 31.95
N ALA A 469 2.28 6.10 33.01
CA ALA A 469 1.17 5.54 33.79
C ALA A 469 0.22 6.60 34.34
#